data_AF-A0A2V6S558-F1
#
_entry.id   AF-A0A2V6S558-F1
#
_cell.length_a   1.000
_cell.length_b   1.000
_cell.length_c   1.000
_cell.angle_alpha   90.00
_cell.angle_beta   90.00
_cell.angle_gamma   90.00
#
_symmetry.space_group_name_H-M   'P 1'
#
loop_
_entity.id
_entity.type
_entity.pdbx_description
1 polymer ?
#
loop_
_entity_poly.entity_id
_entity_poly.type
_entity_poly.pdbx_seq_one_letter_code
_entity_poly.pdbx_strand_id
1 'polypeptide(L)'
;MKRGLVESLALEGTALTVTLAPTLPVEARTLAAATAIRVFDRYTVIDRVIIVTGADKVSLARGEVEHLLRSESLAGLDGRQRWRHAVARVAAGLPTPEGERP
;
A
#
# COMPACT_ATOMS: atom_id res chain seq x y z
N MET A 1 -5.32 13.60 22.73
CA MET A 1 -4.64 14.20 21.54
C MET A 1 -4.57 13.16 20.44
N LYS A 2 -5.24 13.36 19.30
CA LYS A 2 -5.01 12.51 18.13
C LYS A 2 -3.62 12.87 17.58
N ARG A 3 -2.59 12.08 17.92
CA ARG A 3 -1.32 12.14 17.19
C ARG A 3 -1.65 11.88 15.72
N GLY A 4 -1.19 12.74 14.81
CA GLY A 4 -1.32 12.49 13.39
C GLY A 4 -0.66 11.15 13.08
N LEU A 5 -1.40 10.23 12.45
CA LEU A 5 -0.84 8.92 12.08
C LEU A 5 0.21 9.05 10.98
N VAL A 6 0.22 10.16 10.25
CA VAL A 6 1.24 10.53 9.28
C VAL A 6 2.25 11.45 9.97
N GLU A 7 3.51 11.04 9.97
CA GLU A 7 4.62 11.80 10.52
C GLU A 7 5.30 12.65 9.45
N SER A 8 5.46 12.11 8.24
CA SER A 8 6.02 12.85 7.10
C SER A 8 5.59 12.30 5.74
N LEU A 9 5.73 13.13 4.71
CA LEU A 9 5.56 12.80 3.31
C LEU A 9 6.76 13.33 2.53
N ALA A 10 7.33 12.51 1.65
CA ALA A 10 8.40 12.91 0.74
C ALA A 10 8.09 12.43 -0.68
N LEU A 11 8.40 13.26 -1.67
CA LEU A 11 8.29 12.93 -3.08
C LEU A 11 9.67 13.04 -3.72
N GLU A 12 10.21 11.93 -4.19
CA GLU A 12 11.52 11.83 -4.83
C GLU A 12 11.35 11.30 -6.25
N GLY A 13 11.43 12.19 -7.24
CA GLY A 13 11.07 11.86 -8.61
C GLY A 13 9.61 11.40 -8.70
N THR A 14 9.42 10.12 -9.02
CA THR A 14 8.11 9.45 -9.15
C THR A 14 7.74 8.59 -7.94
N ALA A 15 8.58 8.58 -6.88
CA ALA A 15 8.36 7.80 -5.67
C ALA A 15 7.76 8.66 -4.54
N LEU A 16 6.64 8.21 -3.99
CA LEU A 16 6.02 8.78 -2.80
C LEU A 16 6.39 7.96 -1.56
N THR A 17 7.09 8.57 -0.61
CA THR A 17 7.36 7.99 0.70
C THR A 17 6.42 8.59 1.74
N VAL A 18 5.77 7.73 2.51
CA VAL A 18 4.87 8.10 3.60
C VAL A 18 5.39 7.48 4.89
N THR A 19 5.81 8.32 5.82
CA THR A 19 6.24 7.88 7.16
C THR A 19 5.06 8.00 8.11
N LEU A 20 4.77 6.92 8.81
CA LEU A 20 3.64 6.79 9.70
C LEU A 20 4.11 6.53 11.12
N ALA A 21 3.19 6.78 12.06
CA ALA A 21 3.39 6.45 13.46
C ALA A 21 3.79 4.96 13.61
N PRO A 22 4.74 4.63 14.51
CA PRO A 22 5.30 3.28 14.61
C PRO A 22 4.28 2.22 15.04
N THR A 23 3.21 2.63 15.72
CA THR A 23 2.10 1.76 16.09
C THR A 23 0.83 2.20 15.36
N LEU A 24 0.34 1.30 14.51
CA LEU A 24 -0.84 1.52 13.70
C LEU A 24 -1.98 0.60 14.16
N PRO A 25 -3.25 1.05 14.05
CA PRO A 25 -4.41 0.19 14.35
C PRO A 25 -4.71 -0.83 13.24
N VAL A 26 -3.87 -0.90 12.21
CA VAL A 26 -4.02 -1.76 11.02
C VAL A 26 -2.65 -2.27 10.59
N GLU A 27 -2.61 -3.42 9.92
CA GLU A 27 -1.38 -3.99 9.39
C GLU A 27 -0.74 -3.08 8.33
N ALA A 28 0.59 -2.90 8.43
CA ALA A 28 1.37 -2.05 7.54
C ALA A 28 1.20 -2.43 6.06
N ARG A 29 1.14 -3.74 5.74
CA ARG A 29 0.96 -4.23 4.37
C ARG A 29 -0.42 -3.87 3.80
N THR A 30 -1.47 -4.04 4.60
CA THR A 30 -2.85 -3.68 4.21
C THR A 30 -2.96 -2.19 3.94
N LEU A 31 -2.34 -1.36 4.79
CA LEU A 31 -2.31 0.09 4.59
C LEU A 31 -1.49 0.49 3.36
N ALA A 32 -0.33 -0.14 3.14
CA ALA A 32 0.49 0.11 1.96
C ALA A 32 -0.24 -0.25 0.67
N ALA A 33 -0.89 -1.41 0.62
CA ALA A 33 -1.71 -1.85 -0.51
C ALA A 33 -2.83 -0.83 -0.81
N ALA A 34 -3.61 -0.45 0.20
CA ALA A 34 -4.67 0.54 0.05
C ALA A 34 -4.15 1.90 -0.42
N THR A 35 -3.01 2.34 0.12
CA THR A 35 -2.38 3.61 -0.26
C THR A 35 -1.90 3.57 -1.71
N ALA A 36 -1.18 2.52 -2.09
CA ALA A 36 -0.66 2.35 -3.45
C ALA A 36 -1.78 2.34 -4.49
N ILE A 37 -2.86 1.57 -4.28
CA ILE A 37 -3.98 1.52 -5.23
C ILE A 37 -4.60 2.92 -5.40
N ARG A 38 -4.84 3.66 -4.31
CA ARG A 38 -5.41 5.01 -4.37
C ARG A 38 -4.49 6.03 -5.02
N VAL A 39 -3.20 5.99 -4.67
CA VAL A 39 -2.21 6.91 -5.20
C VAL A 39 -2.02 6.68 -6.69
N PHE A 40 -1.92 5.42 -7.11
CA PHE A 40 -1.72 5.09 -8.52
C PHE A 40 -2.93 5.37 -9.40
N ASP A 41 -4.14 5.20 -8.87
CA ASP A 41 -5.39 5.58 -9.54
C ASP A 41 -5.50 7.10 -9.73
N ARG A 42 -5.13 7.88 -8.70
CA ARG A 42 -5.29 9.33 -8.71
C ARG A 42 -4.14 10.09 -9.38
N TYR A 43 -2.91 9.58 -9.28
CA TYR A 43 -1.70 10.29 -9.69
C TYR A 43 -0.87 9.42 -10.64
N THR A 44 -1.05 9.64 -11.95
CA THR A 44 -0.39 8.85 -13.00
C THR A 44 1.13 8.98 -13.00
N VAL A 45 1.68 10.10 -12.53
CA VAL A 45 3.13 10.36 -12.45
C VAL A 45 3.83 9.55 -11.35
N ILE A 46 3.09 9.10 -10.34
CA ILE A 46 3.67 8.31 -9.24
C ILE A 46 3.73 6.85 -9.69
N ASP A 47 4.92 6.25 -9.66
CA ASP A 47 5.14 4.85 -10.05
C ASP A 47 5.57 3.97 -8.88
N ARG A 48 5.86 4.57 -7.72
CA ARG A 48 6.25 3.85 -6.51
C ARG A 48 5.67 4.50 -5.26
N VAL A 49 5.18 3.68 -4.35
CA VAL A 49 4.76 4.08 -3.00
C VAL A 49 5.61 3.33 -1.98
N ILE A 50 6.09 4.04 -0.97
CA ILE A 50 6.87 3.50 0.14
C ILE A 50 6.17 3.88 1.44
N ILE A 51 5.77 2.90 2.24
CA ILE A 51 5.27 3.11 3.59
C ILE A 51 6.38 2.74 4.58
N VAL A 52 6.68 3.66 5.50
CA VAL A 52 7.59 3.43 6.62
C VAL A 52 6.78 3.54 7.91
N THR A 53 6.85 2.52 8.77
CA THR A 53 6.18 2.51 10.08
C THR A 53 7.02 1.76 11.09
N GLY A 54 7.60 2.46 12.05
CA GLY A 54 8.52 1.86 13.02
C GLY A 54 9.72 1.25 12.31
N ALA A 55 9.92 -0.07 12.45
CA ALA A 55 10.97 -0.82 11.76
C ALA A 55 10.55 -1.34 10.37
N ASP A 56 9.25 -1.29 10.05
CA ASP A 56 8.73 -1.83 8.81
C ASP A 56 8.87 -0.84 7.66
N LYS A 57 9.30 -1.35 6.51
CA LYS A 57 9.31 -0.64 5.23
C LYS A 57 8.67 -1.50 4.15
N VAL A 58 7.61 -0.99 3.54
CA VAL A 58 6.91 -1.66 2.43
C VAL A 58 7.01 -0.77 1.20
N SER A 59 7.62 -1.28 0.13
CA SER A 59 7.67 -0.60 -1.17
C SER A 59 6.83 -1.34 -2.19
N LEU A 60 6.00 -0.60 -2.93
CA LEU A 60 5.11 -1.11 -3.97
C LEU A 60 5.36 -0.31 -5.25
N ALA A 61 5.72 -0.99 -6.33
CA ALA A 61 5.73 -0.40 -7.67
C ALA A 61 4.35 -0.53 -8.34
N ARG A 62 4.02 0.43 -9.19
CA ARG A 62 2.78 0.45 -9.98
C ARG A 62 2.62 -0.84 -10.79
N GLY A 63 3.67 -1.28 -11.48
CA GLY A 63 3.63 -2.50 -12.29
C GLY A 63 3.32 -3.77 -11.47
N GLU A 64 3.79 -3.84 -10.22
CA GLU A 64 3.51 -4.97 -9.32
C GLU A 64 2.05 -4.96 -8.88
N VAL A 65 1.54 -3.79 -8.46
CA VAL A 65 0.12 -3.63 -8.10
C VAL A 65 -0.78 -3.97 -9.28
N GLU A 66 -0.49 -3.42 -10.46
CA GLU A 66 -1.24 -3.72 -11.67
C GLU A 66 -1.19 -5.19 -12.04
N HIS A 67 -0.03 -5.85 -11.89
CA HIS A 67 0.12 -7.28 -12.14
C HIS A 67 -0.72 -8.12 -11.18
N LEU A 68 -0.68 -7.82 -9.88
CA LEU A 68 -1.46 -8.53 -8.86
C LEU A 68 -2.98 -8.40 -9.06
N LEU A 69 -3.41 -7.30 -9.70
CA LEU A 69 -4.81 -7.04 -10.06
C LEU A 69 -5.19 -7.59 -11.45
N ARG A 70 -4.22 -7.97 -12.30
CA ARG A 70 -4.45 -8.26 -13.74
C ARG A 70 -5.17 -9.58 -14.04
N SER A 71 -5.65 -10.31 -13.04
CA SER A 71 -6.20 -11.67 -13.23
C SER A 71 -7.62 -11.86 -12.69
N GLU A 72 -8.37 -10.79 -12.43
CA GLU A 72 -9.61 -10.91 -11.67
C GLU A 72 -10.89 -10.67 -12.49
N SER A 73 -11.84 -11.60 -12.39
CA SER A 73 -13.24 -11.33 -12.71
C SER A 73 -13.94 -10.81 -11.46
N LEU A 74 -14.12 -9.49 -11.39
CA LEU A 74 -14.85 -8.80 -10.32
C LEU A 74 -16.36 -8.73 -10.60
N ALA A 75 -16.87 -9.58 -11.50
CA ALA A 75 -18.26 -9.57 -11.92
C ALA A 75 -19.19 -9.91 -10.74
N GLY A 76 -20.22 -9.09 -10.53
CA GLY A 76 -21.21 -9.28 -9.47
C GLY A 76 -20.83 -8.68 -8.10
N LEU A 77 -19.62 -8.16 -7.92
CA LEU A 77 -19.23 -7.48 -6.68
C LEU A 77 -19.59 -5.99 -6.71
N ASP A 78 -20.12 -5.47 -5.60
CA ASP A 78 -20.34 -4.04 -5.43
C ASP A 78 -19.00 -3.27 -5.34
N GLY A 79 -19.03 -1.94 -5.47
CA GLY A 79 -17.81 -1.13 -5.46
C GLY A 79 -16.98 -1.24 -4.18
N ARG A 80 -17.60 -1.47 -3.02
CA ARG A 80 -16.89 -1.63 -1.74
C ARG A 80 -16.26 -3.02 -1.63
N GLN A 81 -16.94 -4.05 -2.09
CA GLN A 81 -16.44 -5.43 -2.10
C GLN A 81 -15.25 -5.55 -3.06
N ARG A 82 -15.37 -5.00 -4.28
CA ARG A 82 -14.26 -4.93 -5.24
C ARG A 82 -13.04 -4.24 -4.64
N TRP A 83 -13.24 -3.10 -3.97
CA TRP A 83 -12.18 -2.38 -3.29
C TRP A 83 -11.50 -3.24 -2.21
N ARG A 84 -12.27 -3.87 -1.32
CA ARG A 84 -11.72 -4.73 -0.25
C ARG A 84 -10.94 -5.91 -0.82
N HIS A 85 -11.44 -6.52 -1.88
CA HIS A 85 -10.77 -7.64 -2.53
C HIS A 85 -9.42 -7.20 -3.12
N ALA A 86 -9.40 -6.10 -3.88
CA ALA A 86 -8.18 -5.56 -4.46
C ALA A 86 -7.10 -5.27 -3.41
N VAL A 87 -7.48 -4.65 -2.28
CA VAL A 87 -6.55 -4.38 -1.16
C VAL A 87 -6.00 -5.69 -0.57
N ALA A 88 -6.87 -6.65 -0.27
CA ALA A 88 -6.46 -7.92 0.32
C ALA A 88 -5.53 -8.71 -0.61
N ARG A 89 -5.81 -8.70 -1.92
CA ARG A 89 -4.98 -9.35 -2.94
C ARG A 89 -3.57 -8.77 -2.99
N VAL A 90 -3.46 -7.45 -3.05
CA VAL A 90 -2.15 -6.76 -3.09
C VAL A 90 -1.41 -6.99 -1.78
N ALA A 91 -2.09 -6.89 -0.63
CA ALA A 91 -1.49 -7.13 0.68
C ALA A 91 -0.95 -8.57 0.84
N ALA A 92 -1.68 -9.57 0.32
CA ALA A 92 -1.27 -10.97 0.35
C ALA A 92 -0.14 -11.30 -0.65
N GLY A 93 -0.02 -10.55 -1.74
CA GLY A 93 1.04 -10.70 -2.74
C GLY A 93 2.37 -10.03 -2.34
N LEU A 94 2.38 -9.25 -1.25
CA LEU A 94 3.59 -8.59 -0.76
C LEU A 94 4.53 -9.58 -0.06
N PRO A 95 5.84 -9.55 -0.36
CA PRO A 95 6.82 -10.33 0.39
C PRO A 95 6.78 -9.97 1.88
N THR A 96 7.16 -10.91 2.74
CA THR A 96 7.43 -10.64 4.14
C THR A 96 8.50 -9.56 4.26
N PRO A 97 8.32 -8.53 5.12
CA PRO A 97 9.32 -7.51 5.30
C PRO A 97 10.64 -8.16 5.74
N GLU A 98 11.75 -7.70 5.16
CA GLU A 98 13.08 -8.21 5.48
C GLU A 98 13.38 -7.93 6.97
N GLY A 99 13.24 -8.96 7.82
CA GLY A 99 13.38 -8.84 9.26
C GLY A 99 12.94 -10.06 10.07
N GLU A 100 11.99 -10.87 9.56
CA GLU A 100 11.66 -12.18 10.15
C GLU A 100 12.64 -13.25 9.66
N ARG A 101 13.71 -13.50 10.42
CA ARG A 101 14.36 -14.82 10.40
C ARG A 101 13.67 -15.72 11.43
N PRO A 102 13.49 -17.02 11.14
CA PRO A 102 12.88 -17.97 12.07
C PRO A 102 13.66 -18.09 13.38
#